data_AF-A0A4Y2E9Q9-F1
#
_entry.id   AF-A0A4Y2E9Q9-F1
#
_cell.length_a   1.000
_cell.length_b   1.000
_cell.length_c   1.000
_cell.angle_alpha   90.00
_cell.angle_beta   90.00
_cell.angle_gamma   90.00
#
_symmetry.space_group_name_H-M   'P 1'
#
loop_
_entity.id
_entity.type
_entity.pdbx_description
1 polymer ?
#
loop_
_entity_poly.entity_id
_entity_poly.type
_entity_poly.pdbx_seq_one_letter_code
_entity_poly.pdbx_strand_id
1 'polypeptide(L)'
;MYKVGCDGTSVNTGVKGGIIRNMKLILNPSLRWFMCQLHANEHPLRHLFAHVDRTTTGPRSLTGEIRKSLVGCEKLSVVSSSTIENTLCEVTNKKHLSTDQLYLMEICEVINC
;
A
#
# COMPACT_ATOMS: atom_id res chain seq x y z
N MET A 1 8.62 3.67 -21.34
CA MET A 1 7.60 4.08 -20.35
C MET A 1 8.18 3.88 -18.96
N TYR A 2 8.30 4.96 -18.18
CA TYR A 2 8.90 4.90 -16.84
C TYR A 2 7.86 4.49 -15.80
N LYS A 3 8.25 3.60 -14.89
CA LYS A 3 7.43 3.13 -13.77
C LYS A 3 8.07 3.60 -12.47
N VAL A 4 7.29 4.26 -11.61
CA VAL A 4 7.76 4.69 -10.27
C VAL A 4 6.90 4.02 -9.20
N GLY A 5 7.55 3.47 -8.19
CA GLY A 5 6.89 2.91 -7.01
C GLY A 5 7.24 3.72 -5.76
N CYS A 6 6.24 4.07 -4.96
CA CYS A 6 6.46 4.74 -3.66
C CYS A 6 5.34 4.39 -2.68
N ASP A 7 5.54 4.70 -1.40
CA ASP A 7 4.47 4.63 -0.41
C ASP A 7 3.38 5.68 -0.69
N GLY A 8 2.20 5.46 -0.13
CA GLY A 8 1.03 6.30 -0.33
C GLY A 8 0.96 7.56 0.53
N THR A 9 2.08 8.02 1.08
CA THR A 9 2.07 9.21 1.96
C THR A 9 1.82 10.51 1.19
N SER A 10 1.32 11.53 1.89
CA SER A 10 1.05 12.85 1.32
C SER A 10 2.29 13.53 0.72
N VAL A 11 3.48 13.25 1.24
CA VAL A 11 4.74 13.75 0.68
C VAL A 11 5.08 13.13 -0.68
N ASN A 12 4.60 11.91 -0.94
CA ASN A 12 4.84 11.20 -2.19
C ASN A 12 3.73 11.46 -3.22
N THR A 13 2.46 11.45 -2.79
CA THR A 13 1.28 11.49 -3.66
C THR A 13 0.55 12.83 -3.68
N GLY A 14 0.94 13.75 -2.80
CA GLY A 14 0.24 15.01 -2.60
C GLY A 14 0.06 15.82 -3.88
N VAL A 15 -1.12 16.41 -4.03
CA VAL A 15 -1.48 17.22 -5.20
C VAL A 15 -0.55 18.43 -5.38
N LYS A 16 0.02 18.95 -4.28
CA LYS A 16 1.00 20.05 -4.30
C LYS A 16 2.31 19.56 -3.69
N GLY A 17 3.40 19.67 -4.46
CA GLY A 17 4.73 19.34 -4.00
C GLY A 17 5.02 17.85 -3.80
N GLY A 18 4.06 16.96 -4.04
CA GLY A 18 4.27 15.52 -3.96
C GLY A 18 5.34 15.05 -4.95
N ILE A 19 6.23 14.15 -4.51
CA ILE A 19 7.37 13.70 -5.31
C ILE A 19 6.93 13.15 -6.68
N ILE A 20 5.86 12.34 -6.72
CA ILE A 20 5.34 11.79 -7.99
C ILE A 20 4.80 12.91 -8.89
N ARG A 21 4.09 13.88 -8.30
CA ARG A 21 3.55 15.04 -9.04
C ARG A 21 4.69 15.84 -9.67
N ASN A 22 5.75 16.09 -8.91
CA ASN A 22 6.93 16.81 -9.40
C ASN A 22 7.66 16.00 -10.48
N MET A 23 7.82 14.68 -10.30
CA MET A 23 8.40 13.81 -11.33
C MET A 23 7.59 13.82 -12.62
N LYS A 24 6.25 13.78 -12.57
CA LYS A 24 5.38 13.89 -13.75
C LYS A 24 5.57 15.21 -14.50
N LEU A 25 5.82 16.32 -13.79
CA LEU A 25 6.07 17.62 -14.39
C LEU A 25 7.43 17.68 -15.12
N ILE A 26 8.45 17.00 -14.58
CA ILE A 26 9.82 17.02 -15.13
C ILE A 26 9.99 16.00 -16.27
N LEU A 27 9.44 14.79 -16.11
CA LEU A 27 9.74 13.62 -16.95
C LEU A 27 8.65 13.31 -18.01
N ASN A 28 7.68 14.21 -18.20
CA ASN A 28 6.46 14.05 -19.01
C ASN A 28 5.34 13.16 -18.39
N PRO A 29 4.06 13.35 -18.80
CA PRO A 29 2.90 12.64 -18.27
C PRO A 29 2.86 11.12 -18.54
N SER A 30 3.85 10.56 -19.25
CA SER A 30 3.96 9.12 -19.54
C SER A 30 4.43 8.26 -18.36
N LEU A 31 4.61 8.85 -17.18
CA LEU A 31 5.00 8.15 -15.95
C LEU A 31 3.81 7.34 -15.40
N ARG A 32 3.92 6.01 -15.40
CA ARG A 32 2.98 5.15 -14.67
C ARG A 32 3.45 4.97 -13.23
N TRP A 33 2.61 5.34 -12.28
CA TRP A 33 2.83 5.15 -10.85
C TRP A 33 2.27 3.81 -10.36
N PHE A 34 3.03 3.16 -9.48
CA PHE A 34 2.62 2.01 -8.68
C PHE A 34 2.60 2.47 -7.22
N MET A 35 1.40 2.59 -6.67
CA MET A 35 1.22 2.95 -5.27
C MET A 35 1.36 1.70 -4.41
N CYS A 36 2.21 1.77 -3.40
CA CYS A 36 2.26 0.73 -2.39
C CYS A 36 0.94 0.75 -1.60
N GLN A 37 0.09 -0.24 -1.80
CA GLN A 37 -1.19 -0.39 -1.08
C GLN A 37 -1.02 -0.86 0.36
N LEU A 38 0.20 -0.79 0.90
CA LEU A 38 0.47 -1.18 2.28
C LEU A 38 -0.44 -0.43 3.25
N HIS A 39 -0.72 0.87 3.03
CA HIS A 39 -1.61 1.65 3.90
C HIS A 39 -3.08 1.21 3.83
N ALA A 40 -3.57 0.80 2.65
CA ALA A 40 -4.92 0.25 2.51
C ALA A 40 -5.08 -1.06 3.30
N ASN A 41 -4.00 -1.83 3.42
CA ASN A 41 -3.94 -3.07 4.20
C ASN A 41 -3.56 -2.82 5.67
N GLU A 42 -2.82 -1.76 5.96
CA GLU A 42 -2.30 -1.45 7.30
C GLU A 42 -3.44 -1.20 8.26
N HIS A 43 -4.42 -0.37 7.89
CA HIS A 43 -5.52 -0.04 8.79
C HIS A 43 -6.38 -1.26 9.20
N PRO A 44 -6.88 -2.10 8.27
CA PRO A 44 -7.64 -3.30 8.64
C PRO A 44 -6.77 -4.38 9.31
N LEU A 45 -5.52 -4.53 8.89
CA LEU A 45 -4.64 -5.57 9.46
C LEU A 45 -3.95 -5.14 10.75
N ARG A 46 -3.97 -3.86 11.13
CA ARG A 46 -3.31 -3.36 12.36
C ARG A 46 -3.80 -4.11 13.60
N HIS A 47 -5.10 -4.35 13.69
CA HIS A 47 -5.68 -5.10 14.81
C HIS A 47 -5.28 -6.58 14.77
N LEU A 48 -5.22 -7.17 13.58
CA LEU A 48 -4.73 -8.53 13.40
C LEU A 48 -3.27 -8.64 13.84
N PHE A 49 -2.38 -7.76 13.36
CA PHE A 49 -0.97 -7.74 13.74
C PHE A 49 -0.78 -7.46 15.23
N ALA A 50 -1.58 -6.57 15.82
CA ALA A 50 -1.57 -6.37 17.27
C ALA A 50 -1.94 -7.64 18.05
N HIS A 51 -2.84 -8.47 17.50
CA HIS A 51 -3.22 -9.75 18.09
C HIS A 51 -2.14 -10.82 17.89
N VAL A 52 -1.63 -10.98 16.66
CA VAL A 52 -0.71 -12.09 16.31
C VAL A 52 0.76 -11.82 16.65
N ASP A 53 1.19 -10.56 16.61
CA ASP A 53 2.60 -10.16 16.76
C ASP A 53 2.84 -9.14 17.89
N ARG A 54 1.78 -8.82 18.64
CA ARG A 54 1.71 -7.78 19.69
C ARG A 54 1.80 -6.36 19.13
N THR A 55 1.41 -5.39 19.96
CA THR A 55 1.57 -3.98 19.65
C THR A 55 3.04 -3.57 19.68
N THR A 56 3.48 -2.84 18.66
CA THR A 56 4.81 -2.22 18.63
C THR A 56 4.68 -0.76 19.09
N THR A 57 5.54 -0.31 20.01
CA THR A 57 5.61 1.11 20.43
C THR A 57 6.43 1.99 19.49
N GLY A 58 7.02 1.41 18.45
CA GLY A 58 7.87 2.08 17.49
C GLY A 58 8.52 1.11 16.51
N PRO A 59 9.15 1.64 15.45
CA PRO A 59 9.72 0.82 14.36
C PRO A 59 10.87 -0.10 14.81
N ARG A 60 11.44 0.14 16.00
CA ARG A 60 12.56 -0.62 16.57
C ARG A 60 12.25 -1.34 17.90
N SER A 61 11.06 -1.17 18.49
CA SER A 61 10.69 -1.80 19.77
C SER A 61 10.02 -3.17 19.58
N LEU A 62 10.71 -4.05 18.86
CA LEU A 62 10.14 -5.22 18.19
C LEU A 62 10.29 -6.48 19.03
N THR A 63 9.18 -7.09 19.47
CA THR A 63 9.21 -8.26 20.35
C THR A 63 8.43 -9.48 19.86
N GLY A 64 7.61 -9.35 18.80
CA GLY A 64 6.78 -10.44 18.28
C GLY A 64 7.54 -11.47 17.44
N GLU A 65 7.04 -12.71 17.42
CA GLU A 65 7.68 -13.84 16.71
C GLU A 65 7.68 -13.69 15.19
N ILE A 66 6.64 -13.07 14.61
CA ILE A 66 6.58 -12.79 13.17
C ILE A 66 7.69 -11.79 12.84
N ARG A 67 7.84 -10.72 13.62
CA ARG A 67 8.92 -9.74 13.41
C ARG A 67 10.32 -10.28 13.67
N LYS A 68 10.50 -11.20 14.62
CA LYS A 68 11.77 -11.92 14.82
C LYS A 68 12.15 -12.75 13.59
N SER A 69 11.16 -13.39 12.97
CA SER A 69 11.36 -14.17 11.75
C SER A 69 11.72 -13.31 10.53
N LEU A 70 11.43 -12.00 10.58
CA LEU A 70 11.78 -11.03 9.54
C LEU A 70 13.21 -10.47 9.65
N VAL A 71 13.97 -10.82 10.69
CA VAL A 71 15.37 -10.37 10.83
C VAL A 71 16.21 -10.92 9.68
N GLY A 72 16.84 -10.03 8.91
CA GLY A 72 17.66 -10.42 7.77
C GLY A 72 16.88 -10.70 6.49
N CYS A 73 15.59 -10.37 6.43
CA CYS A 73 14.77 -10.60 5.25
C CYS A 73 15.27 -9.85 4.00
N GLU A 74 16.01 -8.76 4.18
CA GLU A 74 16.63 -7.99 3.09
C GLU A 74 17.68 -8.78 2.31
N LYS A 75 18.19 -9.87 2.91
CA LYS A 75 19.18 -10.77 2.29
C LYS A 75 18.53 -11.95 1.56
N LEU A 76 17.23 -12.16 1.75
CA LEU A 76 16.51 -13.25 1.11
C LEU A 76 16.31 -12.91 -0.38
N SER A 77 16.47 -13.93 -1.22
CA SER A 77 16.17 -13.79 -2.64
C SER A 77 14.69 -13.49 -2.85
N VAL A 78 14.38 -12.61 -3.80
CA VAL A 78 13.00 -12.37 -4.22
C VAL A 78 12.43 -13.66 -4.80
N VAL A 79 11.34 -14.13 -4.20
CA VAL A 79 10.63 -15.34 -4.64
C VAL A 79 9.52 -14.92 -5.61
N SER A 80 9.27 -15.74 -6.63
CA SER A 80 8.12 -15.53 -7.52
C SER A 80 6.81 -15.69 -6.76
N SER A 81 5.95 -14.68 -6.77
CA SER A 81 4.59 -14.75 -6.24
C SER A 81 3.59 -15.09 -7.34
N SER A 82 2.61 -15.93 -7.05
CA SER A 82 1.44 -16.11 -7.91
C SER A 82 0.46 -14.95 -7.73
N THR A 83 -0.22 -14.56 -8.82
CA THR A 83 -1.36 -13.65 -8.72
C THR A 83 -2.46 -14.32 -7.89
N ILE A 84 -3.01 -13.58 -6.92
CA ILE A 84 -4.23 -14.00 -6.22
C ILE A 84 -5.39 -13.42 -7.00
N GLU A 85 -6.19 -14.28 -7.64
CA GLU A 85 -7.43 -13.85 -8.27
C GLU A 85 -8.39 -13.35 -7.20
N ASN A 86 -8.93 -12.15 -7.40
CA ASN A 86 -9.88 -11.55 -6.48
C ASN A 86 -11.07 -11.00 -7.27
N THR A 87 -12.28 -11.43 -6.89
CA THR A 87 -13.51 -10.84 -7.38
C THR A 87 -13.83 -9.63 -6.51
N LEU A 88 -13.90 -8.45 -7.11
CA LEU A 88 -14.32 -7.25 -6.38
C LEU A 88 -15.76 -7.47 -5.89
N CYS A 89 -15.95 -7.54 -4.57
CA CYS A 89 -17.28 -7.67 -4.00
C CYS A 89 -18.01 -6.32 -4.11
N GLU A 90 -19.27 -6.32 -4.52
CA GLU A 90 -20.07 -5.08 -4.56
C GLU A 90 -20.21 -4.50 -3.15
N VAL A 91 -19.58 -3.35 -2.93
CA VAL A 91 -19.73 -2.60 -1.69
C VAL A 91 -20.98 -1.71 -1.80
N THR A 92 -22.11 -2.23 -1.33
CA THR A 92 -23.41 -1.53 -1.38
C THR A 92 -23.49 -0.30 -0.49
N ASN A 93 -22.68 -0.22 0.58
CA ASN A 93 -22.69 0.91 1.50
C ASN A 93 -21.32 1.59 1.60
N LYS A 94 -21.04 2.47 0.63
CA LYS A 94 -19.79 3.26 0.55
C LYS A 94 -19.56 4.17 1.76
N LYS A 95 -20.58 4.47 2.58
CA LYS A 95 -20.49 5.38 3.74
C LYS A 95 -19.68 4.81 4.91
N HIS A 96 -19.48 3.49 4.96
CA HIS A 96 -18.67 2.85 6.01
C HIS A 96 -17.20 2.69 5.63
N LEU A 97 -16.82 3.08 4.40
CA LEU A 97 -15.44 3.02 3.96
C LEU A 97 -14.66 4.22 4.50
N SER A 98 -13.43 3.97 4.94
CA SER A 98 -12.45 5.05 5.10
C SER A 98 -12.12 5.68 3.75
N THR A 99 -11.55 6.89 3.76
CA THR A 99 -11.14 7.60 2.54
C THR A 99 -10.22 6.76 1.66
N ASP A 100 -9.27 6.03 2.26
CA ASP A 100 -8.32 5.19 1.52
C ASP A 100 -9.00 3.97 0.89
N GLN A 101 -9.96 3.37 1.59
CA GLN A 101 -10.76 2.25 1.05
C GLN A 101 -11.70 2.70 -0.07
N LEU A 102 -12.30 3.88 0.06
CA LEU A 102 -13.13 4.48 -0.99
C LEU A 102 -12.30 4.76 -2.24
N TYR A 103 -11.12 5.38 -2.07
CA TYR A 103 -10.20 5.67 -3.17
C TYR A 103 -9.71 4.40 -3.88
N LEU A 104 -9.38 3.35 -3.12
CA LEU A 104 -8.99 2.06 -3.69
C LEU A 104 -10.13 1.45 -4.52
N MET A 105 -11.37 1.50 -4.01
CA MET A 105 -12.52 0.98 -4.73
C MET A 105 -12.77 1.75 -6.04
N GLU A 106 -12.69 3.08 -6.04
CA GLU A 106 -12.80 3.89 -7.26
C GLU A 106 -11.75 3.53 -8.31
N ILE A 107 -10.51 3.27 -7.88
CA ILE A 107 -9.44 2.79 -8.78
C ILE A 107 -9.82 1.42 -9.36
N CYS A 108 -10.31 0.50 -8.54
CA CYS A 108 -10.71 -0.84 -9.00
C CYS A 108 -11.89 -0.80 -9.97
N GLU A 109 -12.89 0.06 -9.72
CA GLU A 109 -14.03 0.26 -10.63
C GLU A 109 -13.57 0.74 -12.01
N VAL A 110 -12.57 1.63 -12.08
CA VAL A 110 -12.02 2.15 -13.34
C VAL A 110 -11.12 1.14 -14.07
N ILE A 111 -10.38 0.30 -13.34
CA ILE A 111 -9.47 -0.70 -13.92
C ILE A 111 -10.22 -1.94 -14.43
N ASN A 112 -11.34 -2.32 -13.80
CA ASN A 112 -12.15 -3.47 -14.20
C ASN A 112 -13.09 -3.20 -15.40
N CYS A 113 -12.95 -2.05 -16.09
CA CYS A 113 -13.61 -1.75 -17.36
C CYS A 113 -12.83 -2.27 -18.58
#